data_AF-A0A0C3Q3E2-F1
#
_entry.id   AF-A0A0C3Q3E2-F1
#
_cell.length_a   1.000
_cell.length_b   1.000
_cell.length_c   1.000
_cell.angle_alpha   90.00
_cell.angle_beta   90.00
_cell.angle_gamma   90.00
#
_symmetry.space_group_name_H-M   'P 1'
#
loop_
_entity.id
_entity.type
_entity.pdbx_description
1 polymer ?
#
loop_
_entity_poly.entity_id
_entity_poly.type
_entity_poly.pdbx_seq_one_letter_code
_entity_poly.pdbx_strand_id
1 'polypeptide(L)'
;RLEAATSRLEDIALASAANSSIVKPSATSGASSGPPPPPSGPQSLPPQQAAPASKDEPRAVKAFNEMVLADTGDDAKLKRYLDLSEKVGGPVWDQAKLVKNLLETQRDIIYCATQCAKPAGTDFPTVLKPLIDGLDAITKLKEANRAGPHRDLFDHLSAVADGAPAVGWIAAEGKPASVVSEAKDACQFFANRVIKAHKDNNPMHVDWVKSFTALLEELRKYVAEYHTAGLAWNPKGGKAVDFKGSVGPAATSAGAPPPPGPPPPPPPPPPPADLSSTAPSAKPATGGVAAVFAELNKGEAVTAGLRKVKKEEMTHKNPSLRVQGPVPGGPTSPGLVTASGKKPMKPSKPTALAGKKPSKLALEGKKWVVEFHENDQSIVIEETERDQSINLFGCKNVVVQVRGKVNAVNMTNCTKSSILVDSVISSVAVANSPSFALEIKGTAPTIQIDSTDSGQIYLSKEALGVEIMTAKCSSINVSLPVEGEEHGVFEEKPIPEMLRTTIKDGKLVTNFVEHSG
;
A
#
# COMPACT_ATOMS: atom_id res chain seq x y z
N ARG A 1 29.54 19.53 33.62
CA ARG A 1 29.10 18.70 32.45
C ARG A 1 29.94 18.93 31.18
N LEU A 2 30.82 19.93 31.11
CA LEU A 2 31.79 20.10 30.01
C LEU A 2 33.13 19.35 30.25
N GLU A 3 33.54 19.15 31.50
CA GLU A 3 34.81 18.49 31.83
C GLU A 3 34.82 16.97 31.55
N ALA A 4 33.64 16.33 31.54
CA ALA A 4 33.50 14.92 31.15
C ALA A 4 33.57 14.70 29.63
N ALA A 5 33.36 15.76 28.83
CA ALA A 5 33.48 15.71 27.39
C ALA A 5 34.93 15.91 26.93
N THR A 6 35.72 16.72 27.65
CA THR A 6 37.15 16.92 27.36
C THR A 6 37.98 15.70 27.71
N SER A 7 37.69 15.01 28.83
CA SER A 7 38.40 13.79 29.21
C SER A 7 38.18 12.62 28.22
N ARG A 8 37.02 12.54 27.56
CA ARG A 8 36.76 11.54 26.51
C ARG A 8 37.42 11.85 25.16
N LEU A 9 37.74 13.12 24.90
CA LEU A 9 38.45 13.53 23.68
C LEU A 9 39.96 13.27 23.79
N GLU A 10 40.54 13.36 24.99
CA GLU A 10 41.95 13.06 25.24
C GLU A 10 42.26 11.55 25.14
N ASP A 11 41.35 10.67 25.60
CA ASP A 11 41.50 9.21 25.47
C ASP A 11 41.38 8.71 24.02
N ILE A 12 40.58 9.38 23.18
CA ILE A 12 40.45 9.04 21.75
C ILE A 12 41.68 9.52 20.96
N ALA A 13 42.30 10.63 21.36
CA ALA A 13 43.52 11.14 20.75
C ALA A 13 44.75 10.25 21.04
N LEU A 14 44.82 9.65 22.23
CA LEU A 14 45.88 8.70 22.61
C LEU A 14 45.73 7.34 21.91
N ALA A 15 44.50 6.87 21.69
CA ALA A 15 44.24 5.64 20.95
C ALA A 15 44.53 5.76 19.44
N SER A 16 44.41 6.97 18.87
CA SER A 16 44.69 7.22 17.45
C SER A 16 46.15 7.55 17.15
N ALA A 17 46.98 7.82 18.17
CA ALA A 17 48.42 8.08 18.03
C ALA A 17 49.28 6.80 18.07
N ALA A 18 48.69 5.64 18.39
CA ALA A 18 49.40 4.35 18.45
C ALA A 18 49.47 3.60 17.11
N ASN A 19 48.90 4.15 16.03
CA ASN A 19 48.73 3.43 14.76
C ASN A 19 49.34 4.14 13.53
N SER A 20 50.44 4.87 13.73
CA SER A 20 51.18 5.53 12.65
C SER A 20 52.67 5.61 12.97
N SER A 21 53.42 4.57 12.60
CA SER A 21 54.89 4.62 12.53
C SER A 21 55.35 4.67 11.06
N ILE A 22 55.78 5.87 10.65
CA ILE A 22 56.49 6.11 9.39
C ILE A 22 58.00 6.03 9.65
N VAL A 23 58.65 5.30 8.74
CA VAL A 23 60.08 5.03 8.59
C VAL A 23 60.90 6.32 8.36
N LYS A 24 62.11 6.39 8.93
CA LYS A 24 63.20 7.30 8.51
C LYS A 24 64.51 6.51 8.27
N PRO A 25 65.34 6.88 7.28
CA PRO A 25 66.53 6.12 6.87
C PRO A 25 67.83 6.65 7.52
N SER A 26 68.79 5.77 7.76
CA SER A 26 70.22 6.13 7.79
C SER A 26 71.11 4.91 7.53
N ALA A 27 72.30 5.17 6.99
CA ALA A 27 73.13 4.28 6.19
C ALA A 27 74.27 3.56 6.94
N THR A 28 74.79 2.49 6.30
CA THR A 28 76.16 1.89 6.38
C THR A 28 76.60 1.33 7.73
N SER A 29 77.14 0.12 7.91
CA SER A 29 77.98 -0.75 7.07
C SER A 29 78.17 -2.12 7.78
N GLY A 30 78.53 -3.18 7.04
CA GLY A 30 79.37 -4.28 7.60
C GLY A 30 78.81 -5.71 7.72
N ALA A 31 79.20 -6.57 6.76
CA ALA A 31 79.61 -7.99 6.93
C ALA A 31 78.59 -9.14 7.13
N SER A 32 78.41 -9.90 6.02
CA SER A 32 78.46 -11.37 5.86
C SER A 32 77.58 -12.34 6.69
N SER A 33 76.62 -13.01 6.03
CA SER A 33 76.73 -14.40 5.51
C SER A 33 75.38 -15.16 5.47
N GLY A 34 75.08 -15.79 4.32
CA GLY A 34 74.27 -17.04 4.21
C GLY A 34 72.73 -16.93 4.07
N PRO A 35 72.07 -17.65 3.12
CA PRO A 35 70.67 -17.40 2.72
C PRO A 35 69.64 -18.34 3.37
N PRO A 36 68.36 -17.91 3.47
CA PRO A 36 67.21 -18.83 3.45
C PRO A 36 66.13 -18.46 2.40
N PRO A 37 65.15 -19.35 2.14
CA PRO A 37 64.51 -19.59 0.82
C PRO A 37 63.21 -18.75 0.60
N PRO A 38 62.48 -18.89 -0.55
CA PRO A 38 61.54 -17.87 -1.02
C PRO A 38 60.21 -17.87 -0.23
N PRO A 39 59.46 -16.74 -0.25
CA PRO A 39 58.26 -16.59 0.56
C PRO A 39 57.11 -17.48 0.05
N SER A 40 56.55 -18.24 0.99
CA SER A 40 55.29 -18.97 0.84
C SER A 40 54.10 -17.99 1.00
N GLY A 41 53.04 -18.24 0.25
CA GLY A 41 51.85 -17.37 0.14
C GLY A 41 51.06 -17.14 1.45
N PRO A 42 50.03 -16.27 1.40
CA PRO A 42 49.30 -15.82 2.57
C PRO A 42 48.55 -16.96 3.27
N GLN A 43 48.89 -17.18 4.55
CA GLN A 43 48.21 -18.11 5.44
C GLN A 43 46.87 -17.54 5.92
N SER A 44 45.86 -18.41 5.92
CA SER A 44 44.52 -18.24 6.48
C SER A 44 44.52 -18.05 8.01
N LEU A 45 43.75 -17.09 8.50
CA LEU A 45 43.45 -16.92 9.94
C LEU A 45 42.43 -17.97 10.43
N PRO A 46 42.45 -18.37 11.72
CA PRO A 46 41.68 -19.50 12.24
C PRO A 46 40.18 -19.22 12.39
N PRO A 47 39.31 -20.25 12.38
CA PRO A 47 37.87 -20.09 12.60
C PRO A 47 37.59 -19.67 14.04
N GLN A 48 36.94 -18.52 14.21
CA GLN A 48 36.47 -18.07 15.52
C GLN A 48 35.28 -18.94 15.96
N GLN A 49 35.51 -19.72 17.02
CA GLN A 49 34.58 -20.67 17.61
C GLN A 49 33.33 -19.95 18.16
N ALA A 50 32.16 -20.44 17.76
CA ALA A 50 30.85 -19.94 18.18
C ALA A 50 30.65 -20.13 19.69
N ALA A 51 30.35 -19.03 20.39
CA ALA A 51 29.87 -19.05 21.76
C ALA A 51 28.39 -19.54 21.81
N PRO A 52 27.97 -20.22 22.90
CA PRO A 52 26.65 -20.83 23.01
C PRO A 52 25.53 -19.79 23.09
N ALA A 53 24.43 -20.06 22.38
CA ALA A 53 23.24 -19.21 22.30
C ALA A 53 22.56 -19.02 23.68
N SER A 54 22.46 -17.77 24.14
CA SER A 54 21.51 -17.39 25.20
C SER A 54 20.08 -17.39 24.64
N LYS A 55 19.12 -17.76 25.49
CA LYS A 55 17.67 -17.75 25.22
C LYS A 55 17.09 -16.32 25.23
N ASP A 56 17.70 -15.41 24.48
CA ASP A 56 17.16 -14.06 24.32
C ASP A 56 16.19 -14.02 23.13
N GLU A 57 15.04 -13.41 23.35
CA GLU A 57 14.03 -13.17 22.32
C GLU A 57 14.65 -12.41 21.14
N PRO A 58 14.44 -12.83 19.87
CA PRO A 58 15.06 -12.16 18.72
C PRO A 58 14.72 -10.66 18.69
N ARG A 59 15.72 -9.82 18.43
CA ARG A 59 15.60 -8.34 18.47
C ARG A 59 14.36 -7.81 17.76
N ALA A 60 14.04 -8.35 16.58
CA ALA A 60 12.86 -7.94 15.80
C ALA A 60 11.55 -8.26 16.52
N VAL A 61 11.44 -9.43 17.16
CA VAL A 61 10.24 -9.83 17.92
C VAL A 61 10.08 -8.98 19.18
N LYS A 62 11.17 -8.77 19.92
CA LYS A 62 11.18 -7.88 21.08
C LYS A 62 10.76 -6.46 20.71
N ALA A 63 11.32 -5.89 19.65
CA ALA A 63 10.95 -4.57 19.16
C ALA A 63 9.48 -4.52 18.69
N PHE A 64 8.96 -5.59 18.09
CA PHE A 64 7.53 -5.65 17.74
C PHE A 64 6.63 -5.63 18.97
N ASN A 65 7.01 -6.34 20.04
CA ASN A 65 6.28 -6.31 21.31
C ASN A 65 6.30 -4.91 21.94
N GLU A 66 7.45 -4.25 21.95
CA GLU A 66 7.64 -2.93 22.57
C GLU A 66 7.03 -1.78 21.75
N MET A 67 7.01 -1.87 20.42
CA MET A 67 6.51 -0.78 19.57
C MET A 67 5.05 -0.97 19.14
N VAL A 68 4.67 -2.20 18.78
CA VAL A 68 3.37 -2.48 18.13
C VAL A 68 2.38 -3.12 19.11
N LEU A 69 2.84 -4.06 19.94
CA LEU A 69 2.00 -4.74 20.92
C LEU A 69 2.09 -4.17 22.34
N ALA A 70 2.71 -2.99 22.52
CA ALA A 70 2.86 -2.38 23.83
C ALA A 70 1.51 -2.24 24.55
N ASP A 71 1.49 -2.68 25.80
CA ASP A 71 0.35 -2.65 26.69
C ASP A 71 0.39 -1.48 27.68
N THR A 72 1.54 -0.79 27.77
CA THR A 72 1.81 0.27 28.74
C THR A 72 2.64 1.40 28.12
N GLY A 73 2.47 2.62 28.66
CA GLY A 73 3.17 3.83 28.19
C GLY A 73 2.45 4.61 27.08
N ASP A 74 2.96 5.80 26.78
CA ASP A 74 2.39 6.71 25.77
C ASP A 74 2.46 6.14 24.34
N ASP A 75 3.30 5.13 24.12
CA ASP A 75 3.50 4.44 22.86
C ASP A 75 2.64 3.19 22.67
N ALA A 76 1.78 2.85 23.64
CA ALA A 76 0.81 1.76 23.56
C ALA A 76 -0.36 2.06 22.59
N LYS A 77 -0.06 2.23 21.29
CA LYS A 77 -1.05 2.62 20.27
C LYS A 77 -2.12 1.55 20.09
N LEU A 78 -1.75 0.27 20.16
CA LEU A 78 -2.69 -0.85 20.10
C LEU A 78 -3.66 -0.80 21.28
N LYS A 79 -3.15 -0.63 22.51
CA LYS A 79 -4.01 -0.51 23.70
C LYS A 79 -4.98 0.66 23.56
N ARG A 80 -4.50 1.84 23.16
CA ARG A 80 -5.37 3.01 22.97
C ARG A 80 -6.48 2.73 21.95
N TYR A 81 -6.15 2.08 20.83
CA TYR A 81 -7.12 1.67 19.83
C TYR A 81 -8.15 0.68 20.39
N LEU A 82 -7.72 -0.32 21.16
CA LEU A 82 -8.61 -1.30 21.78
C LEU A 82 -9.54 -0.65 22.81
N ASP A 83 -9.01 0.18 23.71
CA ASP A 83 -9.78 0.88 24.74
C ASP A 83 -10.86 1.79 24.11
N LEU A 84 -10.53 2.47 23.01
CA LEU A 84 -11.51 3.28 22.28
C LEU A 84 -12.51 2.43 21.50
N SER A 85 -12.08 1.28 20.95
CA SER A 85 -12.96 0.35 20.23
C SER A 85 -13.98 -0.29 21.16
N GLU A 86 -13.57 -0.64 22.38
CA GLU A 86 -14.46 -1.14 23.43
C GLU A 86 -15.51 -0.10 23.83
N LYS A 87 -15.09 1.18 23.96
CA LYS A 87 -16.01 2.30 24.25
C LYS A 87 -16.99 2.58 23.11
N VAL A 88 -16.55 2.45 21.85
CA VAL A 88 -17.46 2.52 20.68
C VAL A 88 -18.44 1.35 20.71
N GLY A 89 -17.95 0.15 21.07
CA GLY A 89 -18.75 -1.04 21.23
C GLY A 89 -19.25 -1.66 19.93
N GLY A 90 -20.15 -2.64 20.06
CA GLY A 90 -20.76 -3.33 18.93
C GLY A 90 -19.74 -4.01 17.99
N PRO A 91 -20.01 -4.05 16.68
CA PRO A 91 -19.14 -4.69 15.70
C PRO A 91 -17.73 -4.08 15.63
N VAL A 92 -17.55 -2.81 16.02
CA VAL A 92 -16.24 -2.15 16.06
C VAL A 92 -15.34 -2.80 17.09
N TRP A 93 -15.89 -3.14 18.26
CA TRP A 93 -15.12 -3.86 19.28
C TRP A 93 -14.72 -5.26 18.82
N ASP A 94 -15.65 -5.99 18.20
CA ASP A 94 -15.38 -7.33 17.68
C ASP A 94 -14.32 -7.32 16.57
N GLN A 95 -14.36 -6.32 15.69
CA GLN A 95 -13.35 -6.14 14.65
C GLN A 95 -11.98 -5.77 15.24
N ALA A 96 -11.93 -4.97 16.31
CA ALA A 96 -10.68 -4.59 16.96
C ALA A 96 -9.97 -5.79 17.61
N LYS A 97 -10.72 -6.77 18.15
CA LYS A 97 -10.15 -8.04 18.63
C LYS A 97 -9.50 -8.83 17.49
N LEU A 98 -10.10 -8.83 16.30
CA LEU A 98 -9.51 -9.47 15.12
C LEU A 98 -8.21 -8.77 14.70
N VAL A 99 -8.16 -7.44 14.76
CA VAL A 99 -6.91 -6.67 14.50
C VAL A 99 -5.82 -7.02 15.51
N LYS A 100 -6.16 -7.11 16.81
CA LYS A 100 -5.21 -7.58 17.84
C LYS A 100 -4.66 -8.97 17.51
N ASN A 101 -5.55 -9.91 17.19
CA ASN A 101 -5.16 -11.28 16.84
C ASN A 101 -4.29 -11.33 15.57
N LEU A 102 -4.55 -10.47 14.58
CA LEU A 102 -3.71 -10.34 13.39
C LEU A 102 -2.29 -9.88 13.72
N LEU A 103 -2.14 -8.89 14.62
CA LEU A 103 -0.82 -8.40 15.03
C LEU A 103 -0.06 -9.44 15.86
N GLU A 104 -0.75 -10.18 16.74
CA GLU A 104 -0.15 -11.30 17.49
C GLU A 104 0.28 -12.43 16.54
N THR A 105 -0.54 -12.77 15.56
CA THR A 105 -0.20 -13.72 14.50
C THR A 105 1.01 -13.25 13.69
N GLN A 106 1.05 -11.95 13.37
CA GLN A 106 2.18 -11.36 12.64
C GLN A 106 3.48 -11.44 13.45
N ARG A 107 3.44 -11.19 14.76
CA ARG A 107 4.59 -11.43 15.66
C ARG A 107 5.05 -12.89 15.61
N ASP A 108 4.12 -13.84 15.67
CA ASP A 108 4.46 -15.26 15.65
C ASP A 108 5.11 -15.68 14.31
N ILE A 109 4.67 -15.09 13.19
CA ILE A 109 5.31 -15.28 11.88
C ILE A 109 6.72 -14.65 11.86
N ILE A 110 6.90 -13.47 12.44
CA ILE A 110 8.24 -12.85 12.56
C ILE A 110 9.16 -13.75 13.37
N TYR A 111 8.68 -14.33 14.49
CA TYR A 111 9.45 -15.28 15.28
C TYR A 111 9.77 -16.55 14.49
N CYS A 112 8.80 -17.11 13.77
CA CYS A 112 9.02 -18.24 12.87
C CYS A 112 10.14 -17.95 11.88
N ALA A 113 10.15 -16.75 11.26
CA ALA A 113 11.19 -16.36 10.31
C ALA A 113 12.60 -16.30 10.93
N THR A 114 12.71 -15.96 12.22
CA THR A 114 14.03 -15.99 12.91
C THR A 114 14.57 -17.40 13.13
N GLN A 115 13.69 -18.41 13.13
CA GLN A 115 14.04 -19.80 13.42
C GLN A 115 14.03 -20.70 12.19
N CYS A 116 13.41 -20.26 11.09
CA CYS A 116 13.14 -21.08 9.91
C CYS A 116 13.73 -20.47 8.63
N ALA A 117 14.03 -21.35 7.68
CA ALA A 117 14.35 -20.95 6.32
C ALA A 117 13.10 -20.43 5.60
N LYS A 118 13.30 -19.53 4.63
CA LYS A 118 12.21 -18.96 3.83
C LYS A 118 11.44 -20.09 3.13
N PRO A 119 10.12 -20.24 3.38
CA PRO A 119 9.33 -21.26 2.70
C PRO A 119 9.29 -20.99 1.20
N ALA A 120 9.37 -22.05 0.39
CA ALA A 120 9.35 -21.98 -1.06
C ALA A 120 8.05 -22.57 -1.62
N GLY A 121 7.62 -22.10 -2.80
CA GLY A 121 6.44 -22.63 -3.48
C GLY A 121 5.17 -22.55 -2.63
N THR A 122 4.48 -23.68 -2.47
CA THR A 122 3.19 -23.80 -1.77
C THR A 122 3.27 -23.66 -0.25
N ASP A 123 4.47 -23.74 0.33
CA ASP A 123 4.68 -23.66 1.77
C ASP A 123 4.50 -22.23 2.28
N PHE A 124 4.82 -21.23 1.45
CA PHE A 124 4.75 -19.82 1.86
C PHE A 124 3.30 -19.35 2.11
N PRO A 125 2.34 -19.58 1.20
CA PRO A 125 0.92 -19.32 1.49
C PRO A 125 0.39 -20.11 2.69
N THR A 126 0.89 -21.32 2.93
CA THR A 126 0.47 -22.17 4.07
C THR A 126 0.87 -21.55 5.40
N VAL A 127 2.10 -21.02 5.50
CA VAL A 127 2.58 -20.30 6.70
C VAL A 127 1.79 -18.99 6.92
N LEU A 128 1.37 -18.32 5.85
CA LEU A 128 0.59 -17.08 5.94
C LEU A 128 -0.90 -17.29 6.17
N LYS A 129 -1.40 -18.54 6.10
CA LYS A 129 -2.83 -18.86 6.20
C LYS A 129 -3.53 -18.24 7.42
N PRO A 130 -2.99 -18.28 8.65
CA PRO A 130 -3.65 -17.67 9.80
C PRO A 130 -3.88 -16.15 9.64
N LEU A 131 -2.97 -15.46 8.94
CA LEU A 131 -3.08 -14.03 8.66
C LEU A 131 -4.11 -13.75 7.55
N ILE A 132 -4.14 -14.58 6.50
CA ILE A 132 -5.16 -14.53 5.44
C ILE A 132 -6.56 -14.76 6.03
N ASP A 133 -6.72 -15.80 6.84
CA ASP A 133 -8.01 -16.14 7.47
C ASP A 133 -8.49 -15.00 8.41
N GLY A 134 -7.56 -14.30 9.08
CA GLY A 134 -7.85 -13.12 9.89
C GLY A 134 -8.33 -11.91 9.08
N LEU A 135 -7.71 -11.63 7.92
CA LEU A 135 -8.14 -10.58 6.99
C LEU A 135 -9.54 -10.87 6.41
N ASP A 136 -9.79 -12.12 6.08
CA ASP A 136 -11.11 -12.58 5.64
C ASP A 136 -12.17 -12.41 6.74
N ALA A 137 -11.83 -12.71 8.00
CA ALA A 137 -12.73 -12.52 9.13
C ALA A 137 -13.11 -11.04 9.32
N ILE A 138 -12.14 -10.12 9.19
CA ILE A 138 -12.39 -8.67 9.23
C ILE A 138 -13.33 -8.24 8.10
N THR A 139 -13.09 -8.74 6.89
CA THR A 139 -13.92 -8.40 5.71
C THR A 139 -15.34 -8.94 5.87
N LYS A 140 -15.50 -10.19 6.30
CA LYS A 140 -16.80 -10.82 6.56
C LYS A 140 -17.57 -10.08 7.65
N LEU A 141 -16.90 -9.67 8.74
CA LEU A 141 -17.53 -8.90 9.81
C LEU A 141 -18.04 -7.56 9.30
N LYS A 142 -17.26 -6.85 8.47
CA LYS A 142 -17.70 -5.61 7.82
C LYS A 142 -18.94 -5.85 6.96
N GLU A 143 -18.90 -6.81 6.03
CA GLU A 143 -20.02 -7.06 5.10
C GLU A 143 -21.29 -7.54 5.82
N ALA A 144 -21.17 -8.33 6.89
CA ALA A 144 -22.30 -8.76 7.71
C ALA A 144 -23.03 -7.58 8.38
N ASN A 145 -22.35 -6.45 8.56
CA ASN A 145 -22.87 -5.23 9.17
C ASN A 145 -23.16 -4.11 8.15
N ARG A 146 -23.22 -4.44 6.85
CA ARG A 146 -23.53 -3.49 5.77
C ARG A 146 -24.95 -2.94 5.82
N ALA A 147 -25.87 -3.75 6.33
CA ALA A 147 -27.26 -3.38 6.59
C ALA A 147 -27.61 -3.75 8.05
N GLY A 148 -28.71 -3.17 8.57
CA GLY A 148 -29.20 -3.48 9.90
C GLY A 148 -28.83 -2.44 10.97
N PRO A 149 -28.84 -2.83 12.26
CA PRO A 149 -28.84 -1.89 13.39
C PRO A 149 -27.52 -1.12 13.59
N HIS A 150 -26.40 -1.60 13.05
CA HIS A 150 -25.07 -0.99 13.21
C HIS A 150 -24.54 -0.32 11.93
N ARG A 151 -25.45 0.06 11.01
CA ARG A 151 -25.07 0.67 9.72
C ARG A 151 -24.31 1.99 9.89
N ASP A 152 -24.58 2.73 10.95
CA ASP A 152 -23.88 3.96 11.33
C ASP A 152 -22.39 3.71 11.61
N LEU A 153 -22.03 2.52 12.07
CA LEU A 153 -20.64 2.11 12.30
C LEU A 153 -19.96 1.55 11.04
N PHE A 154 -20.65 1.42 9.91
CA PHE A 154 -20.08 0.82 8.71
C PHE A 154 -18.85 1.55 8.16
N ASP A 155 -18.79 2.88 8.29
CA ASP A 155 -17.61 3.65 7.90
C ASP A 155 -16.41 3.36 8.83
N HIS A 156 -16.64 3.00 10.10
CA HIS A 156 -15.59 2.55 11.02
C HIS A 156 -15.06 1.18 10.57
N LEU A 157 -15.98 0.25 10.31
CA LEU A 157 -15.63 -1.10 9.85
C LEU A 157 -14.90 -1.09 8.51
N SER A 158 -15.26 -0.17 7.62
CA SER A 158 -14.62 0.03 6.32
C SER A 158 -13.22 0.62 6.46
N ALA A 159 -13.02 1.58 7.37
CA ALA A 159 -11.68 2.11 7.65
C ALA A 159 -10.74 1.00 8.12
N VAL A 160 -11.18 0.13 9.04
CA VAL A 160 -10.35 -0.97 9.51
C VAL A 160 -10.14 -2.02 8.42
N ALA A 161 -11.16 -2.36 7.63
CA ALA A 161 -11.01 -3.35 6.56
C ALA A 161 -10.05 -2.90 5.45
N ASP A 162 -10.02 -1.60 5.13
CA ASP A 162 -9.09 -1.04 4.13
C ASP A 162 -7.68 -0.85 4.70
N GLY A 163 -7.54 -0.70 6.03
CA GLY A 163 -6.25 -0.60 6.71
C GLY A 163 -5.64 -1.94 7.13
N ALA A 164 -6.45 -2.96 7.38
CA ALA A 164 -6.01 -4.28 7.83
C ALA A 164 -5.00 -4.96 6.88
N PRO A 165 -5.09 -4.83 5.54
CA PRO A 165 -4.09 -5.36 4.60
C PRO A 165 -2.65 -4.90 4.85
N ALA A 166 -2.44 -3.88 5.70
CA ALA A 166 -1.11 -3.50 6.20
C ALA A 166 -0.30 -4.69 6.72
N VAL A 167 -0.94 -5.69 7.35
CA VAL A 167 -0.21 -6.86 7.86
C VAL A 167 0.38 -7.75 6.74
N GLY A 168 -0.03 -7.54 5.49
CA GLY A 168 0.49 -8.23 4.31
C GLY A 168 1.93 -7.86 3.95
N TRP A 169 2.55 -6.86 4.60
CA TRP A 169 3.95 -6.47 4.35
C TRP A 169 4.93 -7.64 4.50
N ILE A 170 4.61 -8.65 5.30
CA ILE A 170 5.42 -9.86 5.51
C ILE A 170 5.69 -10.66 4.23
N ALA A 171 4.83 -10.50 3.21
CA ALA A 171 4.97 -11.11 1.89
C ALA A 171 5.67 -10.18 0.88
N ALA A 172 5.95 -8.93 1.25
CA ALA A 172 6.53 -7.94 0.36
C ALA A 172 8.06 -8.00 0.34
N GLU A 173 8.63 -7.88 -0.86
CA GLU A 173 10.06 -7.81 -1.10
C GLU A 173 10.48 -6.39 -1.50
N GLY A 174 11.63 -5.94 -1.02
CA GLY A 174 12.23 -4.65 -1.38
C GLY A 174 11.67 -3.44 -0.61
N LYS A 175 10.35 -3.26 -0.52
CA LYS A 175 9.74 -2.07 0.15
C LYS A 175 8.51 -2.38 1.02
N PRO A 176 8.63 -3.24 2.04
CA PRO A 176 7.48 -3.63 2.87
C PRO A 176 6.84 -2.47 3.65
N ALA A 177 7.61 -1.43 4.03
CA ALA A 177 7.04 -0.24 4.68
C ALA A 177 6.09 0.56 3.76
N SER A 178 6.24 0.44 2.42
CA SER A 178 5.32 1.04 1.44
C SER A 178 3.94 0.40 1.53
N VAL A 179 3.88 -0.93 1.67
CA VAL A 179 2.62 -1.69 1.80
C VAL A 179 1.81 -1.21 3.00
N VAL A 180 2.49 -0.97 4.14
CA VAL A 180 1.83 -0.41 5.34
C VAL A 180 1.36 1.03 5.09
N SER A 181 2.16 1.85 4.40
CA SER A 181 1.78 3.22 4.04
C SER A 181 0.56 3.27 3.12
N GLU A 182 0.51 2.39 2.11
CA GLU A 182 -0.60 2.30 1.15
C GLU A 182 -1.90 1.87 1.83
N ALA A 183 -1.84 0.87 2.71
CA ALA A 183 -3.00 0.45 3.49
C ALA A 183 -3.49 1.56 4.45
N LYS A 184 -2.57 2.29 5.08
CA LYS A 184 -2.90 3.46 5.91
C LYS A 184 -3.54 4.58 5.08
N ASP A 185 -3.07 4.83 3.87
CA ASP A 185 -3.65 5.82 2.97
C ASP A 185 -5.05 5.38 2.47
N ALA A 186 -5.24 4.09 2.19
CA ALA A 186 -6.53 3.52 1.83
C ALA A 186 -7.58 3.72 2.95
N CYS A 187 -7.20 3.46 4.20
CA CYS A 187 -8.12 3.66 5.33
C CYS A 187 -8.51 5.13 5.53
N GLN A 188 -7.72 6.10 5.04
CA GLN A 188 -8.01 7.53 5.20
C GLN A 188 -9.34 7.94 4.59
N PHE A 189 -9.78 7.28 3.51
CA PHE A 189 -11.05 7.63 2.87
C PHE A 189 -12.24 7.49 3.85
N PHE A 190 -12.37 6.33 4.50
CA PHE A 190 -13.42 6.07 5.46
C PHE A 190 -13.17 6.72 6.83
N ALA A 191 -11.91 6.78 7.27
CA ALA A 191 -11.49 7.54 8.44
C ALA A 191 -11.97 9.00 8.36
N ASN A 192 -11.76 9.68 7.23
CA ASN A 192 -12.21 11.06 7.02
C ASN A 192 -13.73 11.19 7.02
N ARG A 193 -14.46 10.16 6.58
CA ARG A 193 -15.93 10.14 6.66
C ARG A 193 -16.41 10.06 8.10
N VAL A 194 -15.81 9.20 8.92
CA VAL A 194 -16.09 9.11 10.36
C VAL A 194 -15.75 10.44 11.05
N ILE A 195 -14.58 11.02 10.77
CA ILE A 195 -14.19 12.33 11.33
C ILE A 195 -15.23 13.38 10.96
N LYS A 196 -15.61 13.46 9.69
CA LYS A 196 -16.61 14.43 9.22
C LYS A 196 -17.98 14.24 9.87
N ALA A 197 -18.40 13.01 10.12
CA ALA A 197 -19.69 12.71 10.72
C ALA A 197 -19.75 13.01 12.23
N HIS A 198 -18.61 12.87 12.93
CA HIS A 198 -18.59 12.92 14.40
C HIS A 198 -17.81 14.10 15.00
N LYS A 199 -17.05 14.88 14.22
CA LYS A 199 -16.20 15.98 14.74
C LYS A 199 -16.92 17.04 15.58
N ASP A 200 -18.19 17.30 15.31
CA ASP A 200 -18.96 18.34 15.99
C ASP A 200 -19.91 17.77 17.06
N ASN A 201 -20.04 16.43 17.14
CA ASN A 201 -21.08 15.76 17.93
C ASN A 201 -20.53 14.74 18.94
N ASN A 202 -19.54 13.95 18.54
CA ASN A 202 -18.96 12.92 19.39
C ASN A 202 -17.45 12.75 19.11
N PRO A 203 -16.58 13.45 19.87
CA PRO A 203 -15.14 13.43 19.63
C PRO A 203 -14.50 12.06 19.85
N MET A 204 -15.15 11.15 20.58
CA MET A 204 -14.65 9.79 20.81
C MET A 204 -14.40 9.03 19.50
N HIS A 205 -15.29 9.15 18.51
CA HIS A 205 -15.13 8.47 17.21
C HIS A 205 -13.97 9.08 16.40
N VAL A 206 -13.75 10.39 16.53
CA VAL A 206 -12.60 11.07 15.92
C VAL A 206 -11.30 10.55 16.52
N ASP A 207 -11.25 10.44 17.85
CA ASP A 207 -10.07 9.93 18.56
C ASP A 207 -9.82 8.45 18.26
N TRP A 208 -10.89 7.66 18.10
CA TRP A 208 -10.80 6.27 17.67
C TRP A 208 -10.14 6.14 16.29
N VAL A 209 -10.57 6.91 15.30
CA VAL A 209 -9.96 6.90 13.95
C VAL A 209 -8.49 7.29 14.00
N LYS A 210 -8.16 8.33 14.75
CA LYS A 210 -6.77 8.78 14.94
C LYS A 210 -5.92 7.69 15.59
N SER A 211 -6.47 6.97 16.57
CA SER A 211 -5.76 5.89 17.25
C SER A 211 -5.44 4.72 16.32
N PHE A 212 -6.38 4.32 15.46
CA PHE A 212 -6.14 3.28 14.46
C PHE A 212 -5.09 3.71 13.43
N THR A 213 -5.18 4.95 12.94
CA THR A 213 -4.19 5.51 12.00
C THR A 213 -2.79 5.60 12.64
N ALA A 214 -2.71 5.92 13.93
CA ALA A 214 -1.45 5.96 14.67
C ALA A 214 -0.86 4.56 14.87
N LEU A 215 -1.68 3.54 15.12
CA LEU A 215 -1.25 2.14 15.17
C LEU A 215 -0.62 1.68 13.85
N LEU A 216 -1.23 2.02 12.70
CA LEU A 216 -0.68 1.70 11.38
C LEU A 216 0.65 2.45 11.11
N GLU A 217 0.77 3.70 11.57
CA GLU A 217 2.04 4.43 11.47
C GLU A 217 3.13 3.80 12.33
N GLU A 218 2.81 3.32 13.53
CA GLU A 218 3.77 2.65 14.40
C GLU A 218 4.25 1.32 13.81
N LEU A 219 3.33 0.54 13.22
CA LEU A 219 3.69 -0.63 12.43
C LEU A 219 4.62 -0.26 11.25
N ARG A 220 4.34 0.84 10.54
CA ARG A 220 5.16 1.29 9.41
C ARG A 220 6.58 1.66 9.86
N LYS A 221 6.74 2.33 11.01
CA LYS A 221 8.06 2.65 11.59
C LYS A 221 8.82 1.38 11.94
N TYR A 222 8.19 0.43 12.62
CA TYR A 222 8.79 -0.87 12.92
C TYR A 222 9.29 -1.57 11.66
N VAL A 223 8.46 -1.66 10.61
CA VAL A 223 8.85 -2.29 9.35
C VAL A 223 10.01 -1.56 8.68
N ALA A 224 9.99 -0.22 8.68
CA ALA A 224 11.06 0.59 8.10
C ALA A 224 12.40 0.44 8.84
N GLU A 225 12.39 0.17 10.14
CA GLU A 225 13.59 0.02 10.95
C GLU A 225 14.14 -1.42 10.92
N TYR A 226 13.26 -2.42 11.03
CA TYR A 226 13.67 -3.81 11.25
C TYR A 226 13.59 -4.71 10.01
N HIS A 227 12.81 -4.33 9.00
CA HIS A 227 12.53 -5.16 7.81
C HIS A 227 12.64 -4.35 6.52
N THR A 228 13.74 -3.61 6.32
CA THR A 228 13.90 -2.66 5.20
C THR A 228 13.70 -3.26 3.81
N ALA A 229 14.13 -4.51 3.59
CA ALA A 229 14.09 -5.20 2.29
C ALA A 229 13.07 -6.36 2.23
N GLY A 230 12.28 -6.55 3.29
CA GLY A 230 11.38 -7.70 3.45
C GLY A 230 11.63 -8.43 4.77
N LEU A 231 10.77 -9.40 5.09
CA LEU A 231 10.90 -10.22 6.28
C LEU A 231 12.21 -11.04 6.23
N ALA A 232 13.06 -10.87 7.24
CA ALA A 232 14.32 -11.60 7.35
C ALA A 232 14.11 -13.04 7.83
N TRP A 233 14.47 -14.02 6.98
CA TRP A 233 14.42 -15.45 7.30
C TRP A 233 15.80 -15.99 7.66
N ASN A 234 15.87 -17.00 8.51
CA ASN A 234 17.11 -17.66 8.88
C ASN A 234 17.50 -18.74 7.85
N PRO A 235 18.55 -18.55 7.03
CA PRO A 235 18.90 -19.50 5.98
C PRO A 235 19.34 -20.87 6.49
N LYS A 236 19.71 -20.96 7.77
CA LYS A 236 20.10 -22.21 8.45
C LYS A 236 18.98 -22.76 9.34
N GLY A 237 17.79 -22.16 9.26
CA GLY A 237 16.63 -22.52 10.08
C GLY A 237 15.92 -23.77 9.58
N GLY A 238 15.01 -24.27 10.42
CA GLY A 238 14.15 -25.41 10.08
C GLY A 238 13.08 -25.07 9.02
N LYS A 239 12.21 -26.04 8.71
CA LYS A 239 11.06 -25.80 7.83
C LYS A 239 9.98 -25.01 8.55
N ALA A 240 9.59 -23.87 7.97
CA ALA A 240 8.60 -22.97 8.55
C ALA A 240 7.20 -23.61 8.72
N VAL A 241 6.80 -24.52 7.83
CA VAL A 241 5.51 -25.22 7.90
C VAL A 241 5.38 -26.14 9.11
N ASP A 242 6.50 -26.62 9.64
CA ASP A 242 6.54 -27.52 10.80
C ASP A 242 6.73 -26.76 12.12
N PHE A 243 6.87 -25.43 12.05
CA PHE A 243 7.16 -24.59 13.21
C PHE A 243 5.92 -24.40 14.09
N LYS A 244 6.02 -24.87 15.35
CA LYS A 244 4.95 -24.75 16.36
C LYS A 244 5.27 -23.75 17.48
N GLY A 245 6.31 -22.93 17.31
CA GLY A 245 6.68 -21.93 18.31
C GLY A 245 5.78 -20.71 18.22
N SER A 246 5.02 -20.43 19.28
CA SER A 246 4.47 -19.10 19.52
C SER A 246 5.28 -18.41 20.60
N VAL A 247 5.39 -17.10 20.52
CA VAL A 247 6.00 -16.32 21.60
C VAL A 247 4.89 -16.06 22.62
N GLY A 248 4.99 -16.66 23.80
CA GLY A 248 4.07 -16.36 24.89
C GLY A 248 4.11 -14.85 25.23
N PRO A 249 3.02 -14.26 25.76
CA PRO A 249 3.07 -12.87 26.21
C PRO A 249 4.22 -12.69 27.20
N ALA A 250 4.98 -11.60 27.05
CA ALA A 250 6.15 -11.28 27.85
C ALA A 250 5.81 -11.44 29.34
N ALA A 251 6.46 -12.42 29.99
CA ALA A 251 6.18 -12.73 31.38
C ALA A 251 6.70 -11.60 32.28
N THR A 252 5.79 -10.94 32.99
CA THR A 252 6.14 -10.22 34.22
C THR A 252 6.53 -11.26 35.27
N SER A 253 7.76 -11.16 35.76
CA SER A 253 8.28 -11.97 36.84
C SER A 253 7.53 -11.71 38.15
N ALA A 254 6.71 -12.65 38.61
CA ALA A 254 6.49 -13.03 40.02
C ALA A 254 5.18 -13.83 40.18
N GLY A 255 5.24 -15.02 40.76
CA GLY A 255 4.04 -15.71 41.28
C GLY A 255 4.07 -17.23 41.14
N ALA A 256 3.97 -17.92 42.28
CA ALA A 256 3.94 -19.38 42.44
C ALA A 256 2.83 -20.09 41.63
N PRO A 257 2.96 -21.40 41.34
CA PRO A 257 1.99 -22.13 40.52
C PRO A 257 0.65 -22.31 41.26
N PRO A 258 -0.51 -22.15 40.58
CA PRO A 258 -1.80 -22.51 41.14
C PRO A 258 -2.03 -24.05 41.06
N PRO A 259 -2.88 -24.62 41.94
CA PRO A 259 -3.10 -26.07 42.04
C PRO A 259 -3.91 -26.62 40.85
N PRO A 260 -3.86 -27.95 40.59
CA PRO A 260 -4.57 -28.57 39.47
C PRO A 260 -6.10 -28.54 39.71
N GLY A 261 -6.85 -28.07 38.72
CA GLY A 261 -8.32 -28.12 38.72
C GLY A 261 -8.86 -29.54 38.44
N PRO A 262 -10.09 -29.86 38.89
CA PRO A 262 -10.70 -31.18 38.75
C PRO A 262 -11.14 -31.48 37.29
N PRO A 263 -11.29 -32.77 36.91
CA PRO A 263 -11.62 -33.18 35.55
C PRO A 263 -13.06 -32.82 35.15
N PRO A 264 -13.35 -32.67 33.84
CA PRO A 264 -14.66 -32.25 33.34
C PRO A 264 -15.72 -33.35 33.45
N PRO A 265 -17.00 -33.01 33.68
CA PRO A 265 -18.09 -33.98 33.75
C PRO A 265 -18.54 -34.46 32.36
N PRO A 266 -19.14 -35.66 32.26
CA PRO A 266 -19.59 -36.25 31.00
C PRO A 266 -20.89 -35.60 30.47
N PRO A 267 -21.16 -35.67 29.15
CA PRO A 267 -22.31 -35.03 28.52
C PRO A 267 -23.63 -35.77 28.79
N PRO A 268 -24.78 -35.05 28.90
CA PRO A 268 -26.09 -35.65 29.07
C PRO A 268 -26.68 -36.18 27.73
N PRO A 269 -27.56 -37.21 27.79
CA PRO A 269 -28.20 -37.81 26.62
C PRO A 269 -29.41 -37.00 26.11
N PRO A 270 -29.80 -37.14 24.82
CA PRO A 270 -30.93 -36.42 24.25
C PRO A 270 -32.26 -37.16 24.49
N PRO A 271 -33.40 -36.47 24.67
CA PRO A 271 -34.72 -37.04 24.49
C PRO A 271 -35.40 -36.59 23.18
N PRO A 272 -36.39 -37.37 22.69
CA PRO A 272 -36.81 -37.41 21.29
C PRO A 272 -37.96 -36.45 20.92
N ALA A 273 -38.17 -36.31 19.61
CA ALA A 273 -39.29 -35.60 18.97
C ALA A 273 -40.58 -36.44 18.92
N ASP A 274 -41.73 -35.77 18.96
CA ASP A 274 -42.95 -35.99 18.12
C ASP A 274 -44.11 -35.15 18.69
N LEU A 275 -44.75 -34.23 17.94
CA LEU A 275 -45.79 -34.32 16.89
C LEU A 275 -47.23 -34.06 17.41
N SER A 276 -47.95 -33.23 16.62
CA SER A 276 -49.41 -32.99 16.58
C SER A 276 -50.00 -32.08 17.68
N SER A 277 -50.99 -31.19 17.45
CA SER A 277 -52.01 -31.11 16.40
C SER A 277 -52.70 -29.73 16.34
N THR A 278 -53.06 -29.33 15.11
CA THR A 278 -54.33 -28.69 14.66
C THR A 278 -54.76 -27.25 15.04
N ALA A 279 -54.99 -26.51 13.95
CA ALA A 279 -55.63 -25.20 13.67
C ALA A 279 -57.13 -25.12 14.14
N PRO A 280 -57.94 -24.01 13.94
CA PRO A 280 -57.96 -23.20 12.71
C PRO A 280 -58.44 -21.71 12.72
N SER A 281 -58.25 -21.10 11.54
CA SER A 281 -59.08 -20.08 10.84
C SER A 281 -58.95 -18.55 11.11
N ALA A 282 -58.39 -17.84 10.12
CA ALA A 282 -59.03 -16.68 9.44
C ALA A 282 -58.35 -16.36 8.09
N LYS A 283 -59.15 -15.90 7.12
CA LYS A 283 -58.94 -15.79 5.65
C LYS A 283 -58.42 -14.39 5.21
N PRO A 284 -58.15 -14.10 3.91
CA PRO A 284 -56.92 -13.47 3.44
C PRO A 284 -57.06 -12.00 3.00
N ALA A 285 -56.00 -11.20 3.19
CA ALA A 285 -55.88 -9.87 2.59
C ALA A 285 -55.03 -9.94 1.31
N THR A 286 -55.66 -9.56 0.21
CA THR A 286 -55.10 -9.31 -1.12
C THR A 286 -54.19 -8.09 -1.12
N GLY A 287 -52.93 -8.24 -1.55
CA GLY A 287 -52.01 -7.11 -1.68
C GLY A 287 -50.66 -7.53 -2.24
N GLY A 288 -50.64 -7.98 -3.49
CA GLY A 288 -49.42 -8.37 -4.19
C GLY A 288 -49.32 -7.68 -5.55
N VAL A 289 -48.08 -7.34 -5.91
CA VAL A 289 -47.40 -6.93 -7.17
C VAL A 289 -48.13 -6.98 -8.54
N ALA A 290 -49.32 -7.58 -8.65
CA ALA A 290 -50.15 -7.60 -9.84
C ALA A 290 -50.90 -6.27 -10.11
N ALA A 291 -51.02 -5.37 -9.13
CA ALA A 291 -51.61 -4.04 -9.33
C ALA A 291 -50.67 -3.06 -10.08
N VAL A 292 -49.36 -3.34 -10.06
CA VAL A 292 -48.33 -2.44 -10.64
C VAL A 292 -48.13 -2.68 -12.14
N PHE A 293 -48.54 -3.85 -12.65
CA PHE A 293 -48.47 -4.17 -14.08
C PHE A 293 -49.71 -3.74 -14.88
N ALA A 294 -50.79 -3.30 -14.22
CA ALA A 294 -51.99 -2.78 -14.89
C ALA A 294 -51.92 -1.26 -15.18
N GLU A 295 -51.06 -0.50 -14.51
CA GLU A 295 -50.86 0.94 -14.77
C GLU A 295 -49.86 1.24 -15.89
N LEU A 296 -49.12 0.23 -16.37
CA LEU A 296 -48.11 0.40 -17.41
C LEU A 296 -48.67 0.43 -18.86
N ASN A 297 -49.98 0.29 -19.04
CA ASN A 297 -50.64 0.27 -20.36
C ASN A 297 -51.53 1.51 -20.64
N LYS A 298 -51.10 2.71 -20.23
CA LYS A 298 -51.81 3.97 -20.53
C LYS A 298 -51.10 4.97 -21.46
N GLY A 299 -50.03 4.57 -22.15
CA GLY A 299 -49.49 5.29 -23.31
C GLY A 299 -49.31 6.81 -23.14
N GLU A 300 -49.50 7.56 -24.24
CA GLU A 300 -49.14 8.99 -24.40
C GLU A 300 -49.91 10.00 -23.51
N ALA A 301 -50.79 9.58 -22.60
CA ALA A 301 -51.60 10.48 -21.77
C ALA A 301 -50.92 10.96 -20.46
N VAL A 302 -49.67 10.58 -20.18
CA VAL A 302 -48.96 10.85 -18.91
C VAL A 302 -48.49 12.32 -18.76
N THR A 303 -48.53 13.14 -19.82
CA THR A 303 -48.02 14.53 -19.78
C THR A 303 -49.08 15.59 -19.46
N ALA A 304 -50.35 15.22 -19.31
CA ALA A 304 -51.45 16.16 -19.04
C ALA A 304 -51.55 16.65 -17.58
N GLY A 305 -50.81 16.05 -16.65
CA GLY A 305 -50.90 16.32 -15.21
C GLY A 305 -49.87 17.29 -14.62
N LEU A 306 -48.92 17.81 -15.41
CA LEU A 306 -47.87 18.69 -14.87
C LEU A 306 -48.29 20.17 -14.86
N ARG A 307 -48.17 20.80 -13.68
CA ARG A 307 -48.41 22.24 -13.48
C ARG A 307 -47.40 23.06 -14.30
N LYS A 308 -47.90 23.90 -15.22
CA LYS A 308 -47.07 24.84 -15.99
C LYS A 308 -46.57 25.97 -15.10
N VAL A 309 -45.25 26.12 -15.01
CA VAL A 309 -44.56 27.17 -14.25
C VAL A 309 -44.81 28.52 -14.94
N LYS A 310 -45.29 29.52 -14.20
CA LYS A 310 -45.52 30.87 -14.73
C LYS A 310 -44.20 31.65 -14.83
N LYS A 311 -44.16 32.63 -15.74
CA LYS A 311 -42.95 33.40 -16.12
C LYS A 311 -42.34 34.18 -14.94
N GLU A 312 -43.11 34.39 -13.88
CA GLU A 312 -42.68 35.05 -12.64
C GLU A 312 -41.81 34.17 -11.71
N GLU A 313 -41.81 32.83 -11.88
CA GLU A 313 -41.07 31.88 -11.03
C GLU A 313 -39.69 31.48 -11.61
N MET A 314 -39.29 32.08 -12.73
CA MET A 314 -37.99 31.85 -13.35
C MET A 314 -36.92 32.81 -12.81
N THR A 315 -36.08 32.31 -11.91
CA THR A 315 -35.00 33.07 -11.23
C THR A 315 -33.89 33.64 -12.12
N HIS A 316 -33.84 33.30 -13.42
CA HIS A 316 -32.91 33.93 -14.39
C HIS A 316 -33.49 35.17 -15.10
N LYS A 317 -34.76 35.52 -14.89
CA LYS A 317 -35.44 36.66 -15.55
C LYS A 317 -35.87 37.78 -14.60
N ASN A 318 -35.68 37.63 -13.28
CA ASN A 318 -35.99 38.66 -12.30
C ASN A 318 -34.85 38.84 -11.27
N PRO A 319 -33.93 39.81 -11.49
CA PRO A 319 -32.76 40.04 -10.64
C PRO A 319 -33.05 40.48 -9.19
N SER A 320 -34.30 40.83 -8.86
CA SER A 320 -34.70 41.34 -7.54
C SER A 320 -34.85 40.25 -6.46
N LEU A 321 -34.93 38.96 -6.84
CA LEU A 321 -35.07 37.83 -5.89
C LEU A 321 -33.74 37.36 -5.28
N ARG A 322 -32.61 38.04 -5.57
CA ARG A 322 -31.27 37.64 -5.12
C ARG A 322 -30.81 38.30 -3.82
N VAL A 323 -31.60 39.19 -3.24
CA VAL A 323 -31.18 40.00 -2.09
C VAL A 323 -32.17 39.80 -0.95
N GLN A 324 -31.80 38.98 0.05
CA GLN A 324 -31.78 39.33 1.48
C GLN A 324 -31.47 38.11 2.36
N GLY A 325 -30.65 38.36 3.39
CA GLY A 325 -30.22 37.43 4.43
C GLY A 325 -31.23 37.29 5.59
N PRO A 326 -30.78 36.92 6.80
CA PRO A 326 -31.26 35.73 7.52
C PRO A 326 -32.19 36.03 8.70
N VAL A 327 -33.12 35.12 9.05
CA VAL A 327 -33.72 35.04 10.40
C VAL A 327 -34.41 33.66 10.69
N PRO A 328 -34.64 33.29 11.98
CA PRO A 328 -34.72 31.91 12.52
C PRO A 328 -36.10 31.51 13.14
N GLY A 329 -36.22 30.25 13.63
CA GLY A 329 -37.21 29.79 14.64
C GLY A 329 -38.31 28.80 14.18
N GLY A 330 -38.45 27.64 14.85
CA GLY A 330 -39.41 26.52 14.57
C GLY A 330 -40.88 26.75 15.05
N PRO A 331 -41.73 25.74 15.41
CA PRO A 331 -41.52 24.29 15.57
C PRO A 331 -42.66 23.32 15.04
N THR A 332 -42.45 22.01 15.28
CA THR A 332 -43.38 20.83 15.40
C THR A 332 -44.11 20.16 14.20
N SER A 333 -43.68 18.89 13.99
CA SER A 333 -44.17 17.59 13.43
C SER A 333 -45.69 17.32 13.22
N PRO A 334 -46.18 16.16 12.67
CA PRO A 334 -45.49 14.90 12.23
C PRO A 334 -45.99 14.24 10.89
N GLY A 335 -45.20 13.27 10.35
CA GLY A 335 -45.76 12.06 9.71
C GLY A 335 -45.51 11.78 8.21
N LEU A 336 -44.76 10.68 7.97
CA LEU A 336 -44.91 9.65 6.93
C LEU A 336 -44.30 9.80 5.50
N VAL A 337 -43.20 9.05 5.32
CA VAL A 337 -42.67 8.26 4.17
C VAL A 337 -42.95 8.66 2.69
N THR A 338 -41.89 8.81 1.89
CA THR A 338 -41.50 7.90 0.77
C THR A 338 -40.39 8.47 -0.13
N ALA A 339 -39.55 7.55 -0.61
CA ALA A 339 -38.90 7.46 -1.93
C ALA A 339 -38.06 8.63 -2.50
N SER A 340 -36.74 8.37 -2.58
CA SER A 340 -35.91 8.50 -3.79
C SER A 340 -36.06 9.76 -4.66
N GLY A 341 -35.41 10.85 -4.23
CA GLY A 341 -35.03 11.95 -5.10
C GLY A 341 -33.52 12.01 -5.29
N LYS A 342 -33.02 11.54 -6.44
CA LYS A 342 -31.64 11.80 -6.91
C LYS A 342 -31.43 13.32 -6.97
N LYS A 343 -30.67 13.88 -6.01
CA LYS A 343 -30.18 15.25 -6.13
C LYS A 343 -28.98 15.27 -7.09
N PRO A 344 -28.82 16.33 -7.90
CA PRO A 344 -27.75 16.42 -8.89
C PRO A 344 -26.39 16.35 -8.18
N MET A 345 -25.47 15.54 -8.73
CA MET A 345 -24.06 15.58 -8.39
C MET A 345 -23.59 17.02 -8.44
N LYS A 346 -23.26 17.60 -7.28
CA LYS A 346 -22.40 18.79 -7.25
C LYS A 346 -21.10 18.38 -7.95
N PRO A 347 -20.60 19.17 -8.92
CA PRO A 347 -19.37 18.84 -9.61
C PRO A 347 -18.27 18.59 -8.58
N SER A 348 -17.62 17.44 -8.72
CA SER A 348 -16.43 17.07 -7.97
C SER A 348 -15.48 18.25 -7.96
N LYS A 349 -15.14 18.75 -6.77
CA LYS A 349 -14.08 19.73 -6.60
C LYS A 349 -12.84 19.21 -7.36
N PRO A 350 -12.21 20.01 -8.23
CA PRO A 350 -11.04 19.56 -8.96
C PRO A 350 -9.94 19.15 -7.98
N THR A 351 -9.19 18.11 -8.34
CA THR A 351 -8.04 17.50 -7.66
C THR A 351 -6.90 18.50 -7.34
N ALA A 352 -7.08 19.79 -7.63
CA ALA A 352 -6.15 20.89 -7.38
C ALA A 352 -5.99 21.25 -5.88
N LEU A 353 -6.66 20.55 -4.97
CA LEU A 353 -6.58 20.79 -3.51
C LEU A 353 -6.31 19.53 -2.67
N ALA A 354 -5.75 18.48 -3.26
CA ALA A 354 -5.00 17.49 -2.47
C ALA A 354 -3.65 18.14 -2.12
N GLY A 355 -3.31 18.21 -0.83
CA GLY A 355 -2.12 18.94 -0.37
C GLY A 355 -0.88 18.62 -1.20
N LYS A 356 -0.28 19.66 -1.81
CA LYS A 356 0.94 19.54 -2.59
C LYS A 356 2.06 19.05 -1.68
N LYS A 357 2.52 17.81 -1.88
CA LYS A 357 3.86 17.41 -1.43
C LYS A 357 4.87 18.35 -2.12
N PRO A 358 5.95 18.77 -1.44
CA PRO A 358 6.91 19.70 -2.05
C PRO A 358 7.48 19.06 -3.32
N SER A 359 7.50 19.82 -4.42
CA SER A 359 8.15 19.37 -5.64
C SER A 359 9.63 19.17 -5.33
N LYS A 360 10.18 18.06 -5.79
CA LYS A 360 11.57 17.68 -5.55
C LYS A 360 12.24 17.44 -6.88
N LEU A 361 13.37 18.10 -7.09
CA LEU A 361 14.32 17.80 -8.14
C LEU A 361 15.70 17.76 -7.46
N ALA A 362 16.24 16.56 -7.30
CA ALA A 362 17.53 16.38 -6.66
C ALA A 362 18.22 15.12 -7.17
N LEU A 363 19.56 15.16 -7.20
CA LEU A 363 20.38 13.97 -7.38
C LEU A 363 20.59 13.32 -6.01
N GLU A 364 19.98 12.15 -5.81
CA GLU A 364 20.16 11.35 -4.60
C GLU A 364 21.08 10.17 -4.89
N GLY A 365 22.35 10.32 -4.50
CA GLY A 365 23.40 9.37 -4.87
C GLY A 365 23.63 9.38 -6.38
N LYS A 366 23.20 8.31 -7.06
CA LYS A 366 23.27 8.18 -8.53
C LYS A 366 21.90 8.29 -9.21
N LYS A 367 20.87 8.73 -8.48
CA LYS A 367 19.51 8.75 -8.99
C LYS A 367 18.95 10.16 -9.02
N TRP A 368 18.60 10.65 -10.20
CA TRP A 368 17.83 11.87 -10.34
C TRP A 368 16.39 11.59 -9.93
N VAL A 369 15.93 12.31 -8.91
CA VAL A 369 14.61 12.15 -8.33
C VAL A 369 13.79 13.40 -8.68
N VAL A 370 12.78 13.21 -9.53
CA VAL A 370 11.83 14.24 -9.96
C VAL A 370 10.46 13.85 -9.42
N GLU A 371 10.01 14.50 -8.35
CA GLU A 371 8.78 14.10 -7.66
C GLU A 371 7.80 15.26 -7.49
N PHE A 372 6.50 14.97 -7.62
CA PHE A 372 5.39 15.87 -7.32
C PHE A 372 5.41 17.22 -8.06
N HIS A 373 6.11 17.30 -9.19
CA HIS A 373 6.03 18.45 -10.09
C HIS A 373 4.66 18.50 -10.76
N GLU A 374 4.05 19.69 -10.83
CA GLU A 374 2.76 19.90 -11.46
C GLU A 374 2.80 21.10 -12.40
N ASN A 375 2.41 20.92 -13.66
CA ASN A 375 2.37 21.97 -14.70
C ASN A 375 3.72 22.61 -15.04
N ASP A 376 4.82 21.86 -14.92
CA ASP A 376 6.16 22.32 -15.30
C ASP A 376 6.62 21.65 -16.59
N GLN A 377 6.77 22.43 -17.66
CA GLN A 377 7.20 21.91 -18.97
C GLN A 377 8.67 22.21 -19.28
N SER A 378 9.42 22.73 -18.31
CA SER A 378 10.76 23.29 -18.50
C SER A 378 11.84 22.56 -17.69
N ILE A 379 11.54 21.36 -17.18
CA ILE A 379 12.50 20.59 -16.39
C ILE A 379 13.55 20.01 -17.31
N VAL A 380 14.79 20.49 -17.21
CA VAL A 380 15.94 19.98 -17.96
C VAL A 380 16.97 19.45 -16.98
N ILE A 381 17.42 18.21 -17.20
CA ILE A 381 18.53 17.57 -16.49
C ILE A 381 19.71 17.53 -17.47
N GLU A 382 20.64 18.46 -17.33
CA GLU A 382 21.79 18.59 -18.22
C GLU A 382 23.00 17.75 -17.77
N GLU A 383 23.22 17.66 -16.46
CA GLU A 383 24.37 16.96 -15.87
C GLU A 383 24.05 15.47 -15.61
N THR A 384 23.96 14.66 -16.66
CA THR A 384 23.74 13.21 -16.52
C THR A 384 25.02 12.40 -16.73
N GLU A 385 25.20 11.37 -15.91
CA GLU A 385 26.26 10.37 -16.08
C GLU A 385 25.68 8.99 -16.45
N ARG A 386 26.52 8.15 -17.07
CA ARG A 386 26.13 6.86 -17.65
C ARG A 386 25.64 5.83 -16.64
N ASP A 387 26.05 5.95 -15.39
CA ASP A 387 25.62 5.09 -14.29
C ASP A 387 24.44 5.68 -13.50
N GLN A 388 23.99 6.88 -13.86
CA GLN A 388 22.87 7.53 -13.21
C GLN A 388 21.53 7.08 -13.78
N SER A 389 20.50 7.09 -12.94
CA SER A 389 19.13 6.72 -13.34
C SER A 389 18.16 7.86 -13.07
N ILE A 390 17.17 8.04 -13.94
CA ILE A 390 16.15 9.09 -13.81
C ILE A 390 14.88 8.46 -13.27
N ASN A 391 14.32 9.03 -12.19
CA ASN A 391 13.12 8.54 -11.55
C ASN A 391 12.09 9.67 -11.41
N LEU A 392 10.98 9.53 -12.12
CA LEU A 392 9.84 10.43 -12.09
C LEU A 392 8.75 9.78 -11.24
N PHE A 393 8.26 10.49 -10.22
CA PHE A 393 7.19 9.99 -9.35
C PHE A 393 6.10 11.03 -9.10
N GLY A 394 4.85 10.68 -9.37
CA GLY A 394 3.72 11.53 -8.99
C GLY A 394 3.65 12.87 -9.74
N CYS A 395 4.35 13.01 -10.87
CA CYS A 395 4.33 14.24 -11.68
C CYS A 395 3.01 14.35 -12.45
N LYS A 396 2.52 15.58 -12.65
CA LYS A 396 1.29 15.84 -13.40
C LYS A 396 1.44 16.97 -14.40
N ASN A 397 1.16 16.72 -15.68
CA ASN A 397 1.29 17.71 -16.75
C ASN A 397 2.71 18.32 -16.77
N VAL A 398 3.73 17.45 -16.80
CA VAL A 398 5.14 17.83 -16.72
C VAL A 398 5.90 17.34 -17.94
N VAL A 399 6.84 18.13 -18.43
CA VAL A 399 7.79 17.70 -19.48
C VAL A 399 9.19 17.70 -18.88
N VAL A 400 9.86 16.55 -18.91
CA VAL A 400 11.24 16.38 -18.43
C VAL A 400 12.15 16.07 -19.61
N GLN A 401 13.15 16.90 -19.83
CA GLN A 401 14.20 16.67 -20.81
C GLN A 401 15.47 16.20 -20.12
N VAL A 402 15.91 14.99 -20.45
CA VAL A 402 17.12 14.34 -19.95
C VAL A 402 18.15 14.39 -21.06
N ARG A 403 19.15 15.25 -20.92
CA ARG A 403 20.26 15.34 -21.89
C ARG A 403 21.34 14.32 -21.53
N GLY A 404 21.93 13.71 -22.55
CA GLY A 404 23.01 12.74 -22.37
C GLY A 404 22.54 11.29 -22.20
N LYS A 405 23.47 10.44 -21.79
CA LYS A 405 23.26 8.98 -21.75
C LYS A 405 23.15 8.51 -20.31
N VAL A 406 21.98 7.96 -19.96
CA VAL A 406 21.67 7.49 -18.60
C VAL A 406 21.57 5.96 -18.56
N ASN A 407 21.70 5.39 -17.37
CA ASN A 407 21.55 3.96 -17.16
C ASN A 407 20.11 3.52 -17.40
N ALA A 408 19.15 4.13 -16.69
CA ALA A 408 17.74 3.74 -16.71
C ALA A 408 16.82 4.95 -16.54
N VAL A 409 15.59 4.83 -17.02
CA VAL A 409 14.53 5.82 -16.82
C VAL A 409 13.30 5.13 -16.25
N ASN A 410 12.84 5.57 -15.08
CA ASN A 410 11.67 5.03 -14.41
C ASN A 410 10.63 6.13 -14.22
N MET A 411 9.41 5.90 -14.70
CA MET A 411 8.29 6.80 -14.50
C MET A 411 7.16 6.06 -13.80
N THR A 412 6.74 6.55 -12.64
CA THR A 412 5.74 5.88 -11.82
C THR A 412 4.70 6.85 -11.30
N ASN A 413 3.43 6.50 -11.45
CA ASN A 413 2.31 7.30 -10.93
C ASN A 413 2.25 8.73 -11.52
N CYS A 414 2.70 8.91 -12.76
CA CYS A 414 2.68 10.19 -13.46
C CYS A 414 1.42 10.32 -14.33
N THR A 415 0.91 11.54 -14.52
CA THR A 415 -0.31 11.78 -15.30
C THR A 415 -0.09 12.90 -16.30
N LYS A 416 -0.25 12.61 -17.60
CA LYS A 416 0.01 13.55 -18.70
C LYS A 416 1.45 14.09 -18.66
N SER A 417 2.40 13.24 -18.29
CA SER A 417 3.81 13.61 -18.21
C SER A 417 4.56 13.09 -19.41
N SER A 418 5.43 13.92 -19.96
CA SER A 418 6.28 13.59 -21.08
C SER A 418 7.73 13.52 -20.64
N ILE A 419 8.46 12.53 -21.13
CA ILE A 419 9.90 12.43 -20.91
C ILE A 419 10.63 12.31 -22.25
N LEU A 420 11.62 13.17 -22.41
CA LEU A 420 12.49 13.24 -23.58
C LEU A 420 13.89 12.82 -23.13
N VAL A 421 14.44 11.74 -23.68
CA VAL A 421 15.76 11.22 -23.31
C VAL A 421 16.64 11.01 -24.53
N ASP A 422 17.92 11.40 -24.43
CA ASP A 422 18.84 11.19 -25.54
C ASP A 422 19.23 9.71 -25.68
N SER A 423 19.72 9.03 -24.64
CA SER A 423 20.01 7.59 -24.72
C SER A 423 19.91 6.88 -23.38
N VAL A 424 19.49 5.62 -23.42
CA VAL A 424 19.31 4.76 -22.25
C VAL A 424 20.11 3.48 -22.43
N ILE A 425 20.88 3.09 -21.41
CA ILE A 425 21.78 1.92 -21.48
C ILE A 425 21.06 0.61 -21.17
N SER A 426 20.14 0.62 -20.20
CA SER A 426 19.46 -0.58 -19.72
C SER A 426 18.01 -0.62 -20.17
N SER A 427 17.12 0.10 -19.50
CA SER A 427 15.70 0.08 -19.81
C SER A 427 14.98 1.37 -19.45
N VAL A 428 13.85 1.58 -20.12
CA VAL A 428 12.83 2.55 -19.74
C VAL A 428 11.65 1.80 -19.16
N ALA A 429 11.24 2.13 -17.94
CA ALA A 429 10.10 1.52 -17.27
C ALA A 429 9.03 2.58 -16.96
N VAL A 430 7.81 2.32 -17.40
CA VAL A 430 6.62 3.14 -17.13
C VAL A 430 5.61 2.29 -16.37
N ALA A 431 5.26 2.71 -15.16
CA ALA A 431 4.34 1.96 -14.30
C ALA A 431 3.23 2.86 -13.72
N ASN A 432 2.00 2.37 -13.69
CA ASN A 432 0.86 3.03 -13.05
C ASN A 432 0.68 4.49 -13.48
N SER A 433 0.99 4.81 -14.74
CA SER A 433 0.97 6.18 -15.26
C SER A 433 -0.10 6.27 -16.35
N PRO A 434 -1.32 6.75 -16.04
CA PRO A 434 -2.47 6.62 -16.94
C PRO A 434 -2.30 7.29 -18.31
N SER A 435 -1.45 8.31 -18.38
CA SER A 435 -1.15 9.02 -19.62
C SER A 435 0.31 9.46 -19.64
N PHE A 436 1.04 9.09 -20.68
CA PHE A 436 2.42 9.52 -20.88
C PHE A 436 2.80 9.72 -22.35
N ALA A 437 3.88 10.49 -22.55
CA ALA A 437 4.63 10.48 -23.78
C ALA A 437 6.11 10.20 -23.50
N LEU A 438 6.73 9.35 -24.29
CA LEU A 438 8.15 9.01 -24.21
C LEU A 438 8.78 9.28 -25.56
N GLU A 439 9.83 10.08 -25.61
CA GLU A 439 10.61 10.29 -26.82
C GLU A 439 12.07 9.92 -26.56
N ILE A 440 12.60 9.03 -27.40
CA ILE A 440 13.97 8.51 -27.34
C ILE A 440 14.71 8.99 -28.58
N LYS A 441 15.67 9.90 -28.42
CA LYS A 441 16.40 10.49 -29.57
C LYS A 441 17.53 9.61 -30.10
N GLY A 442 18.15 8.81 -29.24
CA GLY A 442 19.26 7.93 -29.57
C GLY A 442 18.86 6.47 -29.41
N THR A 443 19.50 5.74 -28.49
CA THR A 443 19.31 4.28 -28.35
C THR A 443 18.67 3.90 -27.02
N ALA A 444 17.86 2.84 -27.03
CA ALA A 444 17.34 2.17 -25.84
C ALA A 444 17.15 0.67 -26.13
N PRO A 445 17.61 -0.26 -25.28
CA PRO A 445 17.44 -1.70 -25.51
C PRO A 445 16.01 -2.19 -25.25
N THR A 446 15.37 -1.72 -24.17
CA THR A 446 14.08 -2.25 -23.72
C THR A 446 13.20 -1.16 -23.14
N ILE A 447 11.91 -1.20 -23.46
CA ILE A 447 10.85 -0.37 -22.88
C ILE A 447 9.82 -1.30 -22.24
N GLN A 448 9.55 -1.09 -20.95
CA GLN A 448 8.57 -1.84 -20.18
C GLN A 448 7.44 -0.92 -19.74
N ILE A 449 6.21 -1.30 -20.01
CA ILE A 449 5.02 -0.50 -19.69
C ILE A 449 4.05 -1.39 -18.94
N ASP A 450 3.66 -0.96 -17.74
CA ASP A 450 2.72 -1.67 -16.87
C ASP A 450 1.62 -0.74 -16.36
N SER A 451 0.36 -1.19 -16.46
CA SER A 451 -0.79 -0.53 -15.85
C SER A 451 -0.96 0.93 -16.33
N THR A 452 -0.98 1.11 -17.64
CA THR A 452 -1.12 2.42 -18.30
C THR A 452 -2.24 2.41 -19.34
N ASP A 453 -3.10 3.43 -19.30
CA ASP A 453 -4.30 3.47 -20.14
C ASP A 453 -4.10 4.18 -21.50
N SER A 454 -3.11 5.06 -21.61
CA SER A 454 -2.79 5.83 -22.82
C SER A 454 -1.30 6.17 -22.86
N GLY A 455 -0.62 5.81 -23.96
CA GLY A 455 0.82 6.04 -24.10
C GLY A 455 1.22 6.33 -25.53
N GLN A 456 2.12 7.29 -25.70
CA GLN A 456 2.73 7.63 -26.98
C GLN A 456 4.25 7.47 -26.89
N ILE A 457 4.83 6.69 -27.78
CA ILE A 457 6.27 6.40 -27.80
C ILE A 457 6.85 6.86 -29.12
N TYR A 458 7.73 7.85 -29.10
CA TYR A 458 8.47 8.33 -30.26
C TYR A 458 9.86 7.73 -30.27
N LEU A 459 10.17 6.98 -31.32
CA LEU A 459 11.47 6.33 -31.49
C LEU A 459 12.28 7.04 -32.58
N SER A 460 13.58 7.21 -32.37
CA SER A 460 14.49 7.65 -33.41
C SER A 460 14.89 6.50 -34.35
N LYS A 461 15.58 6.83 -35.44
CA LYS A 461 16.13 5.84 -36.38
C LYS A 461 17.13 4.89 -35.71
N GLU A 462 17.75 5.32 -34.61
CA GLU A 462 18.73 4.53 -33.85
C GLU A 462 18.06 3.59 -32.83
N ALA A 463 16.80 3.85 -32.45
CA ALA A 463 16.06 3.07 -31.47
C ALA A 463 15.18 1.96 -32.07
N LEU A 464 15.29 1.66 -33.37
CA LEU A 464 14.43 0.68 -34.05
C LEU A 464 14.60 -0.77 -33.54
N GLY A 465 15.73 -1.09 -32.90
CA GLY A 465 15.99 -2.40 -32.30
C GLY A 465 15.45 -2.59 -30.88
N VAL A 466 14.61 -1.66 -30.39
CA VAL A 466 14.09 -1.69 -29.02
C VAL A 466 13.04 -2.80 -28.82
N GLU A 467 13.14 -3.52 -27.71
CA GLU A 467 12.11 -4.46 -27.28
C GLU A 467 11.06 -3.74 -26.42
N ILE A 468 9.79 -3.84 -26.80
CA ILE A 468 8.69 -3.20 -26.04
C ILE A 468 7.84 -4.29 -25.39
N MET A 469 7.79 -4.28 -24.06
CA MET A 469 6.96 -5.16 -23.26
C MET A 469 5.80 -4.37 -22.64
N THR A 470 4.57 -4.84 -22.84
CA THR A 470 3.37 -4.23 -22.25
C THR A 470 2.64 -5.23 -21.34
N ALA A 471 2.15 -4.76 -20.20
CA ALA A 471 1.36 -5.55 -19.27
C ALA A 471 0.20 -4.70 -18.73
N LYS A 472 -1.04 -5.15 -18.89
CA LYS A 472 -2.23 -4.41 -18.43
C LYS A 472 -2.25 -2.96 -18.95
N CYS A 473 -1.92 -2.79 -20.23
CA CYS A 473 -1.94 -1.50 -20.90
C CYS A 473 -3.06 -1.44 -21.93
N SER A 474 -3.65 -0.26 -22.11
CA SER A 474 -4.56 0.03 -23.22
C SER A 474 -4.01 1.18 -24.06
N SER A 475 -4.42 1.27 -25.33
CA SER A 475 -4.14 2.42 -26.21
C SER A 475 -2.67 2.91 -26.20
N ILE A 476 -1.71 1.99 -26.38
CA ILE A 476 -0.29 2.32 -26.56
C ILE A 476 0.01 2.42 -28.05
N ASN A 477 0.56 3.56 -28.47
CA ASN A 477 0.99 3.79 -29.84
C ASN A 477 2.50 4.04 -29.90
N VAL A 478 3.13 3.53 -30.95
CA VAL A 478 4.55 3.67 -31.23
C VAL A 478 4.71 4.40 -32.56
N SER A 479 5.28 5.60 -32.50
CA SER A 479 5.60 6.45 -33.63
C SER A 479 6.99 6.11 -34.14
N LEU A 480 7.06 5.48 -35.32
CA LEU A 480 8.30 5.09 -35.99
C LEU A 480 8.69 6.13 -37.04
N PRO A 481 9.97 6.48 -37.19
CA PRO A 481 10.40 7.44 -38.18
C PRO A 481 10.31 6.84 -39.59
N VAL A 482 9.77 7.59 -40.55
CA VAL A 482 9.65 7.14 -41.94
C VAL A 482 11.01 7.21 -42.65
N GLU A 483 11.36 6.14 -43.38
CA GLU A 483 12.61 6.09 -44.14
C GLU A 483 12.51 6.96 -45.40
N GLY A 484 13.43 7.91 -45.58
CA GLY A 484 13.50 8.78 -46.75
C GLY A 484 12.86 10.17 -46.62
N GLU A 485 12.17 10.47 -45.51
CA GLU A 485 11.59 11.80 -45.26
C GLU A 485 12.42 12.63 -44.26
N GLU A 486 12.16 13.95 -44.21
CA GLU A 486 12.82 14.88 -43.28
C GLU A 486 12.60 14.48 -41.81
N HIS A 487 13.53 14.91 -40.94
CA HIS A 487 13.42 14.71 -39.50
C HIS A 487 12.08 15.26 -38.97
N GLY A 488 11.17 14.37 -38.56
CA GLY A 488 9.91 14.75 -37.91
C GLY A 488 8.65 14.09 -38.45
N VAL A 489 8.74 13.32 -39.54
CA VAL A 489 7.60 12.51 -39.99
C VAL A 489 7.63 11.12 -39.34
N PHE A 490 6.56 10.81 -38.61
CA PHE A 490 6.39 9.53 -37.93
C PHE A 490 5.15 8.79 -38.43
N GLU A 491 5.28 7.48 -38.58
CA GLU A 491 4.17 6.56 -38.79
C GLU A 491 3.76 5.97 -37.44
N GLU A 492 2.52 6.22 -37.02
CA GLU A 492 1.98 5.68 -35.77
C GLU A 492 1.52 4.23 -35.93
N LYS A 493 2.03 3.34 -35.08
CA LYS A 493 1.64 1.93 -35.03
C LYS A 493 1.08 1.58 -33.65
N PRO A 494 -0.20 1.18 -33.54
CA PRO A 494 -0.77 0.76 -32.27
C PRO A 494 -0.22 -0.61 -31.85
N ILE A 495 0.01 -0.79 -30.55
CA ILE A 495 0.30 -2.11 -29.98
C ILE A 495 -1.02 -2.88 -29.81
N PRO A 496 -1.13 -4.13 -30.30
CA PRO A 496 -2.34 -4.92 -30.13
C PRO A 496 -2.70 -5.13 -28.65
N GLU A 497 -3.94 -4.77 -28.28
CA GLU A 497 -4.43 -4.88 -26.90
C GLU A 497 -5.19 -6.18 -26.64
N MET A 498 -5.90 -6.71 -27.64
CA MET A 498 -6.78 -7.86 -27.47
C MET A 498 -6.08 -9.17 -27.80
N LEU A 499 -5.95 -10.03 -26.79
CA LEU A 499 -5.44 -11.39 -26.92
C LEU A 499 -6.60 -12.38 -27.03
N ARG A 500 -6.63 -13.16 -28.12
CA ARG A 500 -7.54 -14.30 -28.27
C ARG A 500 -6.83 -15.56 -27.83
N THR A 501 -7.33 -16.16 -26.75
CA THR A 501 -6.88 -17.48 -26.29
C THR A 501 -7.87 -18.54 -26.76
N THR A 502 -7.39 -19.56 -27.46
CA THR A 502 -8.19 -20.72 -27.91
C THR A 502 -7.61 -22.01 -27.35
N ILE A 503 -8.45 -23.01 -27.13
CA ILE A 503 -8.01 -24.35 -26.70
C ILE A 503 -7.85 -25.20 -27.96
N LYS A 504 -6.62 -25.63 -28.25
CA LYS A 504 -6.29 -26.59 -29.33
C LYS A 504 -5.55 -27.77 -28.73
N ASP A 505 -6.04 -28.98 -28.97
CA ASP A 505 -5.44 -30.23 -28.46
C ASP A 505 -5.20 -30.22 -26.93
N GLY A 506 -6.13 -29.61 -26.18
CA GLY A 506 -6.01 -29.45 -24.72
C GLY A 506 -4.99 -28.41 -24.25
N LYS A 507 -4.36 -27.65 -25.16
CA LYS A 507 -3.42 -26.57 -24.86
C LYS A 507 -4.02 -25.20 -25.13
N LEU A 508 -3.66 -24.22 -24.31
CA LEU A 508 -4.00 -22.82 -24.53
C LEU A 508 -3.05 -22.23 -25.58
N VAL A 509 -3.61 -21.72 -26.67
CA VAL A 509 -2.89 -21.01 -27.74
C VAL A 509 -3.41 -19.58 -27.79
N THR A 510 -2.53 -18.62 -27.51
CA THR A 510 -2.85 -17.20 -27.48
C THR A 510 -2.30 -16.50 -28.72
N ASN A 511 -3.18 -15.83 -29.46
CA ASN A 511 -2.84 -15.00 -30.61
C ASN A 511 -3.37 -13.58 -30.40
N PHE A 512 -2.74 -12.60 -31.03
CA PHE A 512 -3.27 -11.23 -31.07
C PHE A 512 -4.49 -11.17 -31.99
N VAL A 513 -5.49 -10.38 -31.62
CA VAL A 513 -6.60 -10.06 -32.52
C VAL A 513 -6.25 -8.80 -33.28
N GLU A 514 -5.91 -8.96 -34.55
CA GLU A 514 -5.79 -7.85 -35.49
C GLU A 514 -7.18 -7.27 -35.76
N HIS A 515 -7.39 -6.00 -35.40
CA HIS A 515 -8.39 -5.19 -36.08
C HIS A 515 -7.65 -4.48 -37.21
N SER A 516 -7.69 -5.05 -38.42
CA SER A 516 -7.32 -4.30 -39.62
C SER A 516 -8.42 -3.24 -39.83
N GLY A 517 -8.13 -2.00 -39.41
CA GLY A 517 -8.90 -0.81 -39.72
C GLY A 517 -8.09 0.09 -40.62
#